data_AF-A0A9D8QFS8-F1
#
_entry.id   AF-A0A9D8QFS8-F1
#
_cell.length_a   1.000
_cell.length_b   1.000
_cell.length_c   1.000
_cell.angle_alpha   90.00
_cell.angle_beta   90.00
_cell.angle_gamma   90.00
#
_symmetry.space_group_name_H-M   'P 1'
#
loop_
_entity.id
_entity.type
_entity.pdbx_description
1 polymer ?
#
loop_
_entity_poly.entity_id
_entity_poly.type
_entity_poly.pdbx_seq_one_letter_code
_entity_poly.pdbx_strand_id
1 'polypeptide(L)' 'MLIVFAPAIQERFEYFRLVDRVPRGRASPQEILDSQERFDNHFLDLPIWKEHRSSGG' A
#
# COMPACT_ATOMS: atom_id res chain seq x y z
N MET A 1 19.76 -16.47 -17.36
CA MET A 1 19.09 -15.32 -16.72
C MET A 1 19.14 -15.56 -15.21
N LEU A 2 19.72 -14.63 -14.44
CA LEU A 2 19.82 -14.73 -12.99
C LEU A 2 18.76 -13.80 -12.38
N ILE A 3 17.79 -14.36 -11.66
CA ILE A 3 16.87 -13.59 -10.83
C ILE A 3 17.31 -13.78 -9.38
N VAL A 4 17.66 -12.69 -8.71
CA VAL A 4 18.00 -12.70 -7.28
C VAL A 4 16.80 -12.13 -6.51
N PHE A 5 16.15 -12.99 -5.71
CA PHE A 5 15.11 -12.55 -4.79
C PHE A 5 15.79 -12.02 -3.52
N ALA A 6 15.98 -10.71 -3.42
CA ALA A 6 16.35 -10.07 -2.15
C ALA A 6 15.32 -10.45 -1.07
N PRO A 7 15.71 -10.62 0.21
CA PRO A 7 14.79 -11.05 1.28
C PRO A 7 13.49 -10.22 1.38
N ALA A 8 13.58 -8.92 1.12
CA ALA A 8 12.45 -7.99 1.13
C ALA A 8 11.43 -8.20 -0.02
N ILE A 9 11.77 -8.98 -1.07
CA ILE A 9 10.88 -9.20 -2.20
C ILE A 9 9.64 -10.03 -1.80
N GLN A 10 9.79 -11.02 -0.93
CA GLN A 10 8.66 -11.86 -0.51
C GLN A 10 7.59 -11.04 0.24
N GLU A 11 8.02 -10.17 1.15
CA GLU A 11 7.11 -9.32 1.92
C GLU A 11 6.45 -8.24 1.05
N ARG A 12 7.19 -7.63 0.12
CA ARG A 12 6.60 -6.69 -0.85
C ARG A 12 5.53 -7.34 -1.72
N PHE A 13 5.69 -8.61 -2.11
CA PHE A 13 4.63 -9.33 -2.84
C PHE A 13 3.38 -9.55 -1.99
N GLU A 14 3.52 -9.84 -0.70
CA GLU A 14 2.37 -9.95 0.20
C GLU A 14 1.61 -8.63 0.33
N TYR A 15 2.32 -7.49 0.39
CA TYR A 15 1.69 -6.18 0.34
C TYR A 15 0.87 -5.97 -0.96
N PHE A 16 1.43 -6.28 -2.13
CA PHE A 16 0.69 -6.16 -3.39
C PHE A 16 -0.53 -7.08 -3.46
N ARG A 17 -0.44 -8.30 -2.92
CA ARG A 17 -1.60 -9.21 -2.81
C ARG A 17 -2.68 -8.64 -1.90
N LEU A 18 -2.30 -8.01 -0.78
CA LEU A 18 -3.24 -7.34 0.10
C LEU A 18 -3.96 -6.18 -0.63
N VAL A 19 -3.21 -5.33 -1.33
CA VAL A 19 -3.76 -4.22 -2.11
C VAL A 19 -4.73 -4.71 -3.19
N ASP A 20 -4.40 -5.80 -3.88
CA ASP A 20 -5.25 -6.41 -4.92
C ASP A 20 -6.59 -6.95 -4.37
N ARG A 21 -6.64 -7.35 -3.09
CA ARG A 21 -7.88 -7.87 -2.47
C ARG A 21 -8.91 -6.79 -2.18
N VAL A 22 -8.50 -5.55 -1.92
CA VAL A 22 -9.40 -4.44 -1.56
C VAL A 22 -10.45 -4.13 -2.63
N PRO A 23 -10.10 -3.88 -3.91
CA PRO A 23 -11.10 -3.63 -4.95
C PRO A 23 -12.00 -4.84 -5.25
N ARG A 24 -11.60 -6.05 -4.81
CA ARG A 24 -12.40 -7.28 -4.93
C ARG A 24 -13.31 -7.53 -3.73
N GLY A 25 -13.33 -6.62 -2.75
CA GLY A 25 -14.10 -6.78 -1.51
C GLY A 25 -13.60 -7.91 -0.60
N ARG A 26 -12.35 -8.34 -0.78
CA ARG A 26 -11.74 -9.46 -0.02
C ARG A 26 -10.77 -9.00 1.08
N ALA A 27 -10.62 -7.70 1.23
CA ALA A 27 -9.87 -7.02 2.28
C ALA A 27 -10.46 -5.62 2.45
N SER A 28 -10.38 -5.07 3.65
CA SER A 28 -10.73 -3.68 3.90
C SER A 28 -9.55 -2.73 3.58
N PRO A 29 -9.81 -1.46 3.20
CA PRO A 29 -8.76 -0.45 3.13
C PRO A 29 -8.01 -0.26 4.47
N GLN A 30 -8.67 -0.51 5.60
CA GLN A 30 -8.06 -0.42 6.93
C GLN A 30 -6.93 -1.44 7.11
N GLU A 31 -7.06 -2.65 6.56
CA GLU A 31 -5.99 -3.66 6.62
C GLU A 31 -4.68 -3.18 5.95
N ILE A 32 -4.78 -2.33 4.92
CA ILE A 32 -3.60 -1.71 4.30
C ILE A 32 -2.92 -0.74 5.28
N LEU A 33 -3.71 0.09 5.97
CA LEU A 33 -3.21 1.06 6.94
C LEU A 33 -2.60 0.37 8.18
N ASP A 34 -3.18 -0.74 8.62
CA ASP A 34 -2.67 -1.49 9.78
C ASP A 34 -1.38 -2.25 9.43
N SER A 35 -1.12 -2.49 8.14
CA SER A 35 0.08 -3.21 7.67
C SER A 35 1.33 -2.33 7.52
N GLN A 36 1.25 -1.02 7.80
CA GLN A 36 2.31 -0.05 7.53
C GLN A 36 3.64 -0.37 8.22
N GLU A 37 3.62 -0.81 9.48
CA GLU A 37 4.82 -1.19 10.22
C GLU A 37 5.44 -2.48 9.65
N ARG A 38 4.61 -3.43 9.22
CA ARG A 38 5.05 -4.72 8.69
C ARG A 38 5.78 -4.57 7.35
N PHE A 39 5.34 -3.64 6.51
CA PHE A 39 5.92 -3.45 5.18
C PHE A 39 6.72 -2.15 5.04
N ASP A 40 6.93 -1.42 6.14
CA ASP A 40 7.65 -0.15 6.19
C ASP A 40 7.14 0.86 5.13
N ASN A 41 5.82 0.92 4.96
CA ASN A 41 5.15 1.73 3.93
C ASN A 41 4.25 2.81 4.55
N HIS A 42 4.88 3.83 5.14
CA HIS A 42 4.14 4.88 5.84
C HIS A 42 3.44 5.85 4.88
N PHE A 43 2.11 5.90 4.93
CA PHE A 43 1.29 6.88 4.22
C PHE A 43 1.26 8.20 5.00
N LEU A 44 1.78 9.25 4.38
CA LEU A 44 1.79 10.58 4.98
C LEU A 44 0.58 11.39 4.51
N ASP A 45 -0.08 12.01 5.48
CA ASP A 45 -1.21 12.90 5.23
C ASP A 45 -0.70 14.33 5.01
N LEU A 46 -0.39 14.63 3.75
CA LEU A 46 0.17 15.91 3.35
C LEU A 46 -0.96 16.90 2.98
N PRO A 47 -1.08 18.06 3.66
CA PRO A 47 -2.18 19.02 3.47
C PRO A 47 -2.34 19.49 2.02
N ILE A 48 -1.23 19.73 1.33
CA ILE A 48 -1.22 20.20 -0.07
C ILE A 48 -1.96 19.23 -1.01
N TRP A 49 -1.86 17.92 -0.78
CA TRP A 49 -2.53 16.91 -1.61
C TRP A 49 -4.01 16.76 -1.28
N LYS A 50 -4.44 17.15 -0.08
CA LYS A 50 -5.86 17.26 0.26
C LYS A 50 -6.49 18.46 -0.43
N GLU A 51 -5.83 19.61 -0.39
CA GLU A 51 -6.27 20.84 -1.05
C GLU A 51 -6.44 20.64 -2.56
N HIS A 52 -5.49 19.95 -3.21
CA HIS A 52 -5.61 19.56 -4.62
C HIS A 52 -6.78 18.60 -4.90
N ARG A 53 -7.10 17.68 -3.99
CA ARG A 53 -8.27 16.78 -4.15
C ARG A 53 -9.60 17.51 -3.96
N SER A 54 -9.67 18.49 -3.06
CA SER A 54 -10.89 19.26 -2.81
C SER A 54 -11.17 20.36 -3.85
N SER A 55 -10.13 20.86 -4.52
CA SER A 55 -10.25 21.94 -5.51
C SER A 55 -10.61 21.47 -6.94
N GLY A 56 -10.62 20.16 -7.17
CA GLY A 56 -11.05 19.55 -8.44
C GLY A 56 -12.52 19.08 -8.49
N GLY A 57 -13.36 19.52 -7.54
CA GLY A 57 -14.79 19.24 -7.49
C GLY A 57 -15.64 20.29 -8.19
#